data_AF-A0AAD7VXJ2-F1
#
_entry.id   AF-A0AAD7VXJ2-F1
#
_cell.length_a   1.000
_cell.length_b   1.000
_cell.length_c   1.000
_cell.angle_alpha   90.00
_cell.angle_beta   90.00
_cell.angle_gamma   90.00
#
_symmetry.space_group_name_H-M   'P 1'
#
loop_
_entity.id
_entity.type
_entity.pdbx_description
1 polymer ?
#
loop_
_entity_poly.entity_id
_entity_poly.type
_entity_poly.pdbx_seq_one_letter_code
_entity_poly.pdbx_strand_id
1 'polypeptide(L)'
;VLLNTVSPAIFLKDNQVVSIPPGGALLDSVAPMDFLPGFNLEGFPNRDSTKYAEPYGIESAHTLIRGTLRFKGFSSAMSGFVKLGLINTEPCPMLDPTATPVSWKELLCHVMGLQPSMSSSSFTDAVYDRIGKDDYRMEMLKWFGMLSGEPVPHADTILHAVAKHLEAKLSFGK
;
A
#
# COMPACT_ATOMS: atom_id res chain seq x y z
N VAL A 1 1.39 -1.73 -9.35
CA VAL A 1 2.19 -0.96 -8.34
C VAL A 1 1.79 -1.32 -6.92
N LEU A 2 0.49 -1.30 -6.58
CA LEU A 2 -0.01 -1.60 -5.23
C LEU A 2 0.45 -2.96 -4.68
N LEU A 3 0.34 -4.05 -5.45
CA LEU A 3 0.79 -5.39 -5.00
C LEU A 3 2.28 -5.50 -4.65
N ASN A 4 3.13 -4.64 -5.22
CA ASN A 4 4.55 -4.68 -4.90
C ASN A 4 4.81 -4.25 -3.45
N THR A 5 3.91 -3.49 -2.82
CA THR A 5 4.08 -3.04 -1.43
C THR A 5 3.87 -4.15 -0.42
N VAL A 6 3.24 -5.26 -0.81
CA VAL A 6 3.05 -6.46 0.02
C VAL A 6 3.88 -7.65 -0.46
N SER A 7 4.67 -7.48 -1.51
CA SER A 7 5.55 -8.52 -2.03
C SER A 7 6.80 -8.66 -1.15
N PRO A 8 7.41 -9.86 -1.08
CA PRO A 8 8.67 -10.04 -0.37
C PRO A 8 9.82 -9.35 -1.10
N ALA A 9 10.92 -9.12 -0.38
CA ALA A 9 12.19 -8.69 -0.98
C ALA A 9 13.36 -9.49 -0.42
N ILE A 10 14.31 -9.85 -1.28
CA ILE A 10 15.53 -10.55 -0.91
C ILE A 10 16.70 -9.80 -1.54
N PHE A 11 17.75 -9.52 -0.77
CA PHE A 11 18.94 -8.84 -1.29
C PHE A 11 20.19 -9.25 -0.51
N LEU A 12 21.35 -9.03 -1.11
CA LEU A 12 22.64 -9.25 -0.46
C LEU A 12 23.15 -7.90 0.08
N LYS A 13 23.57 -7.87 1.34
CA LYS A 13 24.20 -6.71 1.96
C LYS A 13 25.32 -7.16 2.87
N ASP A 14 26.53 -6.68 2.61
CA ASP A 14 27.72 -6.97 3.42
C ASP A 14 27.94 -8.48 3.62
N ASN A 15 27.82 -9.24 2.52
CA ASN A 15 27.86 -10.71 2.45
C ASN A 15 26.73 -11.46 3.18
N GLN A 16 25.70 -10.74 3.66
CA GLN A 16 24.53 -11.36 4.30
C GLN A 16 23.30 -11.27 3.42
N VAL A 17 22.60 -12.38 3.26
CA VAL A 17 21.28 -12.40 2.60
C VAL A 17 20.25 -11.84 3.56
N VAL A 18 19.66 -10.71 3.19
CA VAL A 18 18.55 -10.08 3.90
C VAL A 18 17.25 -10.48 3.21
N SER A 19 16.30 -11.02 3.98
CA SER A 19 14.98 -11.42 3.49
C SER A 19 13.90 -10.66 4.25
N ILE A 20 13.03 -9.98 3.50
CA ILE A 20 11.86 -9.26 4.00
C ILE A 20 10.63 -10.06 3.59
N PRO A 21 9.78 -10.48 4.56
CA PRO A 21 8.61 -11.28 4.28
C PRO A 21 7.53 -10.49 3.50
N PRO A 22 6.58 -11.20 2.85
CA PRO A 22 5.40 -10.56 2.27
C PRO A 22 4.50 -9.95 3.36
N GLY A 23 3.47 -9.21 2.93
CA GLY A 23 2.43 -8.68 3.83
C GLY A 23 2.64 -7.24 4.29
N GLY A 24 3.59 -6.52 3.68
CA GLY A 24 3.77 -5.08 3.91
C GLY A 24 5.00 -4.71 4.74
N ALA A 25 5.73 -5.68 5.30
CA ALA A 25 6.96 -5.46 6.06
C ALA A 25 8.03 -4.69 5.25
N LEU A 26 7.94 -4.73 3.92
CA LEU A 26 8.76 -3.92 3.03
C LEU A 26 8.65 -2.41 3.31
N LEU A 27 7.47 -1.93 3.70
CA LEU A 27 7.23 -0.52 3.96
C LEU A 27 7.91 -0.03 5.25
N ASP A 28 8.36 -0.95 6.11
CA ASP A 28 9.16 -0.64 7.30
C ASP A 28 10.67 -0.53 6.98
N SER A 29 11.09 -1.00 5.81
CA SER A 29 12.49 -0.96 5.33
C SER A 29 12.83 0.27 4.49
N VAL A 30 11.95 1.28 4.49
CA VAL A 30 12.08 2.48 3.68
C VAL A 30 13.23 3.35 4.18
N ALA A 31 14.08 3.80 3.26
CA ALA A 31 15.18 4.70 3.55
C ALA A 31 15.01 6.03 2.78
N PRO A 32 15.42 7.17 3.37
CA PRO A 32 15.52 8.43 2.63
C PRO A 32 16.57 8.32 1.51
N MET A 33 16.34 9.02 0.40
CA MET A 33 17.14 8.95 -0.82
C MET A 33 17.63 10.35 -1.19
N ASP A 34 18.65 10.83 -0.48
CA ASP A 34 19.09 12.24 -0.50
C ASP A 34 20.16 12.55 -1.56
N PHE A 35 20.35 11.66 -2.54
CA PHE A 35 21.42 11.78 -3.54
C PHE A 35 21.08 12.77 -4.68
N LEU A 36 19.84 13.25 -4.78
CA LEU A 36 19.42 14.30 -5.71
C LEU A 36 18.90 15.51 -4.94
N PRO A 37 19.74 16.52 -4.68
CA PRO A 37 19.31 17.77 -4.05
C PRO A 37 18.15 18.40 -4.83
N GLY A 38 17.07 18.75 -4.12
CA GLY A 38 15.84 19.29 -4.71
C GLY A 38 14.71 18.26 -4.86
N PHE A 39 14.99 16.96 -4.69
CA PHE A 39 13.96 15.93 -4.65
C PHE A 39 13.83 15.34 -3.24
N ASN A 40 12.59 15.14 -2.80
CA ASN A 40 12.28 14.48 -1.53
C ASN A 40 11.89 13.02 -1.79
N LEU A 41 12.90 12.17 -1.93
CA LEU A 41 12.72 10.77 -2.32
C LEU A 41 12.87 9.82 -1.14
N GLU A 42 12.17 8.70 -1.26
CA GLU A 42 12.30 7.53 -0.42
C GLU A 42 12.52 6.30 -1.31
N GLY A 43 13.19 5.28 -0.78
CA GLY A 43 13.42 4.05 -1.50
C GLY A 43 13.34 2.82 -0.61
N PHE A 44 12.91 1.71 -1.21
CA PHE A 44 12.80 0.42 -0.56
C PHE A 44 13.22 -0.70 -1.54
N PRO A 45 13.76 -1.83 -1.05
CA PRO A 45 14.18 -2.96 -1.90
C PRO A 45 12.98 -3.54 -2.66
N ASN A 46 13.22 -4.30 -3.74
CA ASN A 46 12.13 -4.82 -4.55
C ASN A 46 12.45 -6.17 -5.17
N ARG A 47 11.60 -7.18 -4.88
CA ARG A 47 11.77 -8.57 -5.32
C ARG A 47 13.11 -9.14 -4.87
N ASP A 48 13.62 -10.11 -5.61
CA ASP A 48 14.88 -10.77 -5.33
C ASP A 48 16.02 -10.14 -6.16
N SER A 49 16.97 -9.53 -5.46
CA SER A 49 18.16 -8.90 -6.03
C SER A 49 19.32 -9.88 -6.19
N THR A 50 19.30 -11.03 -5.52
CA THR A 50 20.39 -12.02 -5.58
C THR A 50 20.51 -12.66 -6.96
N LYS A 51 19.39 -12.70 -7.69
CA LYS A 51 19.30 -13.18 -9.09
C LYS A 51 20.10 -12.36 -10.10
N TYR A 52 20.59 -11.18 -9.73
CA TYR A 52 21.39 -10.34 -10.63
C TYR A 52 22.89 -10.70 -10.64
N ALA A 53 23.35 -11.56 -9.73
CA ALA A 53 24.76 -11.92 -9.64
C ALA A 53 25.30 -12.56 -10.94
N GLU A 54 24.69 -13.67 -11.37
CA GLU A 54 25.11 -14.43 -12.55
C GLU A 54 24.87 -13.67 -13.88
N PRO A 55 23.68 -13.10 -14.16
CA PRO A 55 23.43 -12.43 -15.45
C PRO A 55 24.33 -11.21 -15.70
N TYR A 56 24.90 -10.62 -14.65
CA TYR A 56 25.81 -9.47 -14.74
C TYR A 56 27.28 -9.84 -14.51
N GLY A 57 27.61 -11.11 -14.21
CA GLY A 57 28.98 -11.54 -13.92
C GLY A 57 29.60 -10.86 -12.71
N ILE A 58 28.80 -10.63 -11.65
CA ILE A 58 29.19 -9.92 -10.42
C ILE A 58 29.00 -10.79 -9.17
N GLU A 59 29.23 -12.09 -9.28
CA GLU A 59 29.10 -13.06 -8.18
C GLU A 59 30.06 -12.76 -7.01
N SER A 60 31.14 -12.02 -7.25
CA SER A 60 32.06 -11.55 -6.22
C SER A 60 31.55 -10.32 -5.44
N ALA A 61 30.41 -9.74 -5.83
CA ALA A 61 29.85 -8.58 -5.14
C ALA A 61 29.36 -8.97 -3.74
N HIS A 62 29.79 -8.21 -2.73
CA HIS A 62 29.36 -8.40 -1.34
C HIS A 62 28.00 -7.75 -1.04
N THR A 63 27.52 -6.86 -1.91
CA THR A 63 26.23 -6.16 -1.77
C THR A 63 25.54 -6.08 -3.13
N LEU A 64 24.32 -6.60 -3.21
CA LEU A 64 23.48 -6.61 -4.41
C LEU A 64 22.05 -6.26 -4.00
N ILE A 65 21.64 -5.03 -4.31
CA ILE A 65 20.32 -4.50 -3.99
C ILE A 65 19.74 -3.76 -5.20
N ARG A 66 18.50 -4.10 -5.55
CA ARG A 66 17.67 -3.35 -6.49
C ARG A 66 16.44 -2.84 -5.74
N GLY A 67 16.25 -1.53 -5.78
CA GLY A 67 15.14 -0.85 -5.10
C GLY A 67 14.14 -0.20 -6.05
N THR A 68 13.14 0.42 -5.44
CA THR A 68 12.18 1.31 -6.10
C THR A 68 12.24 2.67 -5.43
N LEU A 69 12.30 3.75 -6.23
CA LEU A 69 12.21 5.12 -5.73
C LEU A 69 10.75 5.61 -5.76
N ARG A 70 10.38 6.40 -4.75
CA ARG A 70 9.11 7.10 -4.64
C ARG A 70 9.33 8.47 -4.03
N PHE A 71 8.36 9.37 -4.20
CA PHE A 71 8.32 10.59 -3.41
C PHE A 71 7.97 10.25 -1.96
N LYS A 72 8.60 10.95 -1.03
CA LYS A 72 8.41 10.74 0.41
C LYS A 72 6.93 10.82 0.79
N GLY A 73 6.47 9.87 1.58
CA GLY A 73 5.08 9.76 2.04
C GLY A 73 4.28 8.66 1.32
N PHE A 74 4.72 8.22 0.14
CA PHE A 74 4.09 7.11 -0.58
C PHE A 74 4.00 5.85 0.28
N SER A 75 5.11 5.44 0.90
CA SER A 75 5.19 4.26 1.75
C SER A 75 4.27 4.36 2.97
N SER A 76 4.18 5.53 3.60
CA SER A 76 3.28 5.73 4.74
C SER A 76 1.81 5.61 4.30
N ALA A 77 1.45 6.22 3.16
CA ALA A 77 0.10 6.10 2.61
C ALA A 77 -0.27 4.64 2.29
N MET A 78 0.63 3.92 1.62
CA MET A 78 0.45 2.50 1.30
C MET A 78 0.38 1.62 2.56
N SER A 79 1.13 1.96 3.62
CA SER A 79 1.06 1.25 4.91
C SER A 79 -0.34 1.39 5.52
N GLY A 80 -0.97 2.56 5.37
CA GLY A 80 -2.38 2.75 5.74
C GLY A 80 -3.32 1.78 5.01
N PHE A 81 -3.19 1.66 3.69
CA PHE A 81 -4.00 0.71 2.91
C PHE A 81 -3.76 -0.75 3.30
N VAL A 82 -2.50 -1.15 3.56
CA VAL A 82 -2.20 -2.51 4.02
C VAL A 82 -2.85 -2.78 5.38
N LYS A 83 -2.69 -1.87 6.35
CA LYS A 83 -3.27 -2.02 7.71
C LYS A 83 -4.80 -2.12 7.71
N LEU A 84 -5.45 -1.45 6.76
CA LEU A 84 -6.90 -1.51 6.57
C LEU A 84 -7.37 -2.71 5.75
N GLY A 85 -6.47 -3.57 5.26
CA GLY A 85 -6.84 -4.72 4.42
C GLY A 85 -7.29 -4.35 3.01
N LEU A 86 -6.94 -3.15 2.53
CA LEU A 86 -7.32 -2.66 1.20
C LEU A 86 -6.44 -3.24 0.08
N ILE A 87 -5.29 -3.82 0.41
CA ILE A 87 -4.44 -4.56 -0.53
C ILE A 87 -4.81 -6.04 -0.47
N ASN A 88 -6.03 -6.36 -0.92
CA ASN A 88 -6.61 -7.69 -0.87
C ASN A 88 -7.10 -8.13 -2.25
N THR A 89 -6.61 -9.30 -2.69
CA THR A 89 -6.88 -9.93 -3.99
C THR A 89 -7.96 -11.00 -3.95
N GLU A 90 -8.49 -11.32 -2.77
CA GLU A 90 -9.58 -12.28 -2.64
C GLU A 90 -10.87 -11.70 -3.25
N PRO A 91 -11.71 -12.55 -3.85
CA PRO A 91 -13.01 -12.14 -4.35
C PRO A 91 -13.83 -11.44 -3.25
N CYS A 92 -14.47 -10.33 -3.60
CA CYS A 92 -15.31 -9.58 -2.68
C CYS A 92 -16.74 -9.47 -3.25
N PRO A 93 -17.67 -10.36 -2.86
CA PRO A 93 -19.04 -10.35 -3.37
C PRO A 93 -19.81 -9.04 -3.14
N MET A 94 -19.42 -8.24 -2.14
CA MET A 94 -20.00 -6.91 -1.88
C MET A 94 -19.72 -5.91 -3.01
N LEU A 95 -18.70 -6.15 -3.82
CA LEU A 95 -18.25 -5.26 -4.89
C LEU A 95 -18.60 -5.79 -6.28
N ASP A 96 -19.26 -6.95 -6.37
CA ASP A 96 -19.68 -7.58 -7.62
C ASP A 96 -20.49 -6.60 -8.49
N PRO A 97 -20.35 -6.61 -9.83
CA PRO A 97 -21.11 -5.73 -10.73
C PRO A 97 -22.64 -5.82 -10.60
N THR A 98 -23.16 -6.93 -10.07
CA THR A 98 -24.59 -7.16 -9.84
C THR A 98 -25.05 -6.83 -8.42
N ALA A 99 -24.13 -6.56 -7.51
CA ALA A 99 -24.44 -6.21 -6.12
C ALA A 99 -24.97 -4.78 -5.99
N THR A 100 -25.70 -4.52 -4.90
CA THR A 100 -26.07 -3.15 -4.54
C THR A 100 -24.81 -2.32 -4.24
N PRO A 101 -24.70 -1.07 -4.73
CA PRO A 101 -23.57 -0.21 -4.43
C PRO A 101 -23.32 -0.07 -2.92
N VAL A 102 -22.08 -0.25 -2.51
CA VAL A 102 -21.63 -0.06 -1.12
C VAL A 102 -20.75 1.18 -1.01
N SER A 103 -20.84 1.89 0.09
CA SER A 103 -19.96 3.02 0.42
C SER A 103 -18.61 2.58 0.95
N TRP A 104 -17.62 3.46 0.86
CA TRP A 104 -16.30 3.21 1.46
C TRP A 104 -16.36 2.94 2.96
N LYS A 105 -17.24 3.65 3.70
CA LYS A 105 -17.48 3.40 5.12
C LYS A 105 -17.98 1.97 5.35
N GLU A 106 -18.95 1.49 4.58
CA GLU A 106 -19.51 0.14 4.71
C GLU A 106 -18.46 -0.93 4.40
N LEU A 107 -17.68 -0.74 3.33
CA LEU A 107 -16.59 -1.64 2.99
C LEU A 107 -15.53 -1.71 4.11
N LEU A 108 -15.10 -0.55 4.63
CA LEU A 108 -14.12 -0.51 5.72
C LEU A 108 -14.67 -1.12 7.00
N CYS A 109 -15.94 -0.89 7.35
CA CYS A 109 -16.58 -1.58 8.46
C CYS A 109 -16.52 -3.10 8.28
N HIS A 110 -16.86 -3.61 7.08
CA HIS A 110 -16.81 -5.04 6.78
C HIS A 110 -15.39 -5.60 6.94
N VAL A 111 -14.39 -4.98 6.30
CA VAL A 111 -12.99 -5.46 6.33
C VAL A 111 -12.39 -5.38 7.74
N MET A 112 -12.81 -4.41 8.55
CA MET A 112 -12.33 -4.24 9.91
C MET A 112 -13.11 -5.06 10.95
N GLY A 113 -14.20 -5.71 10.57
CA GLY A 113 -15.09 -6.45 11.49
C GLY A 113 -15.94 -5.54 12.39
N LEU A 114 -16.26 -4.33 11.93
CA LEU A 114 -17.05 -3.33 12.65
C LEU A 114 -18.52 -3.36 12.21
N GLN A 115 -19.39 -2.81 13.07
CA GLN A 115 -20.82 -2.68 12.77
C GLN A 115 -21.11 -1.46 11.88
N PRO A 116 -21.80 -1.61 10.74
CA PRO A 116 -22.13 -0.47 9.86
C PRO A 116 -22.97 0.62 10.55
N SER A 117 -23.78 0.24 11.54
CA SER A 117 -24.63 1.13 12.34
C SER A 117 -23.86 2.02 13.32
N MET A 118 -22.55 1.86 13.45
CA MET A 118 -21.75 2.67 14.36
C MET A 118 -21.71 4.15 13.96
N SER A 119 -21.58 5.01 14.96
CA SER A 119 -21.47 6.46 14.77
C SER A 119 -20.23 6.81 13.92
N SER A 120 -20.30 7.93 13.20
CA SER A 120 -19.18 8.38 12.36
C SER A 120 -17.92 8.70 13.19
N SER A 121 -18.07 9.16 14.44
CA SER A 121 -16.94 9.40 15.33
C SER A 121 -16.25 8.09 15.72
N SER A 122 -16.99 7.09 16.20
CA SER A 122 -16.42 5.79 16.58
C SER A 122 -15.80 5.05 15.40
N PHE A 123 -16.36 5.19 14.19
CA PHE A 123 -15.75 4.68 12.97
C PHE A 123 -14.40 5.34 12.68
N THR A 124 -14.36 6.67 12.76
CA THR A 124 -13.15 7.48 12.53
C THR A 124 -12.05 7.10 13.52
N ASP A 125 -12.39 6.95 14.80
CA ASP A 125 -11.47 6.55 15.86
C ASP A 125 -10.91 5.14 15.62
N ALA A 126 -11.77 4.18 15.25
CA ALA A 126 -11.34 2.81 14.95
C ALA A 126 -10.39 2.74 13.74
N VAL A 127 -10.65 3.54 12.71
CA VAL A 127 -9.75 3.67 11.55
C VAL A 127 -8.41 4.28 11.98
N TYR A 128 -8.44 5.35 12.78
CA TYR A 128 -7.25 6.03 13.26
C TYR A 128 -6.37 5.10 14.12
N ASP A 129 -6.98 4.30 14.99
CA ASP A 129 -6.28 3.26 15.75
C ASP A 129 -5.67 2.20 14.83
N ARG A 130 -6.42 1.70 13.84
CA ARG A 130 -5.96 0.64 12.92
C ARG A 130 -4.77 1.07 12.07
N ILE A 131 -4.72 2.33 11.62
CA ILE A 131 -3.59 2.85 10.83
C ILE A 131 -2.38 3.24 11.70
N GLY A 132 -2.49 3.10 13.02
CA GLY A 132 -1.43 3.35 13.99
C GLY A 132 -1.34 4.79 14.47
N LYS A 133 -2.48 5.50 14.57
CA LYS A 133 -2.58 6.89 15.05
C LYS A 133 -1.66 7.84 14.30
N ASP A 134 -1.74 7.78 12.97
CA ASP A 134 -0.90 8.55 12.06
C ASP A 134 -1.76 9.58 11.33
N ASP A 135 -1.54 10.87 11.63
CA ASP A 135 -2.32 11.98 11.07
C ASP A 135 -2.19 12.06 9.54
N TYR A 136 -1.00 11.78 8.99
CA TYR A 136 -0.78 11.83 7.56
C TYR A 136 -1.61 10.77 6.82
N ARG A 137 -1.61 9.52 7.32
CA ARG A 137 -2.45 8.45 6.79
C ARG A 137 -3.94 8.80 6.91
N MET A 138 -4.33 9.43 8.02
CA MET A 138 -5.70 9.81 8.25
C MET A 138 -6.19 10.88 7.26
N GLU A 139 -5.40 11.94 7.07
CA GLU A 139 -5.69 13.00 6.10
C GLU A 139 -5.68 12.47 4.66
N MET A 140 -4.78 11.55 4.35
CA MET A 140 -4.75 10.87 3.05
C MET A 140 -6.07 10.12 2.77
N LEU A 141 -6.58 9.33 3.73
CA LEU A 141 -7.84 8.61 3.59
C LEU A 141 -9.04 9.56 3.41
N LYS A 142 -9.05 10.69 4.13
CA LYS A 142 -10.06 11.75 3.96
C LYS A 142 -9.99 12.35 2.57
N TRP A 143 -8.78 12.69 2.09
CA TRP A 143 -8.57 13.30 0.77
C TRP A 143 -9.04 12.39 -0.37
N PHE A 144 -8.81 11.07 -0.24
CA PHE A 144 -9.36 10.11 -1.19
C PHE A 144 -10.87 9.88 -1.05
N GLY A 145 -11.56 10.46 -0.07
CA GLY A 145 -12.99 10.23 0.16
C GLY A 145 -13.31 8.85 0.74
N MET A 146 -12.30 8.09 1.15
CA MET A 146 -12.44 6.69 1.61
C MET A 146 -13.03 6.55 3.01
N LEU A 147 -13.28 7.67 3.72
CA LEU A 147 -13.96 7.66 5.02
C LEU A 147 -15.40 8.18 4.93
N SER A 148 -15.88 8.43 3.71
CA SER A 148 -17.17 9.06 3.45
C SER A 148 -18.22 8.06 2.95
N GLY A 149 -19.42 8.57 2.67
CA GLY A 149 -20.48 7.83 1.99
C GLY A 149 -20.29 7.70 0.47
N GLU A 150 -19.14 8.11 -0.09
CA GLU A 150 -18.85 7.91 -1.51
C GLU A 150 -18.93 6.41 -1.87
N PRO A 151 -19.55 6.07 -3.01
CA PRO A 151 -19.65 4.68 -3.44
C PRO A 151 -18.29 4.11 -3.84
N VAL A 152 -18.06 2.86 -3.49
CA VAL A 152 -16.91 2.08 -3.96
C VAL A 152 -17.17 1.65 -5.40
N PRO A 153 -16.21 1.78 -6.33
CA PRO A 153 -16.36 1.24 -7.68
C PRO A 153 -16.57 -0.27 -7.66
N HIS A 154 -17.54 -0.77 -8.44
CA HIS A 154 -17.73 -2.21 -8.62
C HIS A 154 -16.47 -2.87 -9.19
N ALA A 155 -16.07 -3.99 -8.60
CA ALA A 155 -14.91 -4.77 -8.98
C ALA A 155 -14.95 -6.17 -8.34
N ASP A 156 -14.21 -7.12 -8.92
CA ASP A 156 -14.17 -8.49 -8.41
C ASP A 156 -13.43 -8.61 -7.05
N THR A 157 -12.52 -7.67 -6.77
CA THR A 157 -11.68 -7.67 -5.56
C THR A 157 -11.57 -6.26 -4.98
N ILE A 158 -11.27 -6.17 -3.68
CA ILE A 158 -11.05 -4.88 -3.00
C ILE A 158 -9.88 -4.13 -3.64
N LEU A 159 -8.79 -4.82 -3.95
CA LEU A 159 -7.64 -4.21 -4.62
C LEU A 159 -8.02 -3.57 -5.96
N HIS A 160 -8.87 -4.25 -6.75
CA HIS A 160 -9.28 -3.72 -8.05
C HIS A 160 -10.20 -2.49 -7.88
N ALA A 161 -11.10 -2.48 -6.90
CA ALA A 161 -11.88 -1.30 -6.57
C ALA A 161 -11.02 -0.11 -6.12
N VAL A 162 -10.02 -0.36 -5.26
CA VAL A 162 -9.01 0.66 -4.87
C VAL A 162 -8.26 1.17 -6.08
N ALA A 163 -7.82 0.29 -6.99
CA ALA A 163 -7.12 0.70 -8.20
C ALA A 163 -7.96 1.62 -9.09
N LYS A 164 -9.22 1.27 -9.35
CA LYS A 164 -10.17 2.11 -10.11
C LYS A 164 -10.39 3.48 -9.45
N HIS A 165 -10.54 3.49 -8.13
CA HIS A 165 -10.75 4.72 -7.36
C HIS A 165 -9.54 5.66 -7.42
N LEU A 166 -8.34 5.10 -7.30
CA LEU A 166 -7.10 5.87 -7.43
C LEU A 166 -6.87 6.34 -8.86
N GLU A 167 -7.16 5.53 -9.88
CA GLU A 167 -7.07 5.92 -11.29
C GLU A 167 -7.93 7.15 -11.60
N ALA A 168 -9.16 7.18 -11.09
CA ALA A 168 -10.05 8.33 -11.26
C ALA A 168 -9.52 9.62 -10.61
N LYS A 169 -8.76 9.52 -9.51
CA LYS A 169 -8.28 10.69 -8.73
C LYS A 169 -6.84 11.10 -9.03
N LEU A 170 -5.99 10.20 -9.51
CA LEU A 170 -4.53 10.40 -9.64
C LEU A 170 -4.01 10.29 -11.07
N SER A 171 -4.90 10.27 -12.06
CA SER A 171 -4.50 10.30 -13.47
C SER A 171 -3.78 11.62 -13.81
N PHE A 172 -2.79 11.54 -14.69
CA PHE A 172 -2.20 12.74 -15.28
C PHE A 172 -3.26 13.52 -16.07
N GLY A 173 -3.21 14.85 -15.98
CA GLY A 173 -3.99 15.70 -16.86
C GLY A 173 -3.68 15.40 -18.33
N LYS A 174 -4.68 15.56 -19.19
CA LYS A 174 -4.48 15.48 -20.64
C LYS A 174 -3.66 16.64 -21.16
#